data_AF-A0A7C4T7S0-F1
#
_entry.id   AF-A0A7C4T7S0-F1
#
_cell.length_a   1.000
_cell.length_b   1.000
_cell.length_c   1.000
_cell.angle_alpha   90.00
_cell.angle_beta   90.00
_cell.angle_gamma   90.00
#
_symmetry.space_group_name_H-M   'P 1'
#
loop_
_entity.id
_entity.type
_entity.pdbx_description
1 polymer ?
#
loop_
_entity_poly.entity_id
_entity_poly.type
_entity_poly.pdbx_seq_one_letter_code
_entity_poly.pdbx_strand_id
1 'polypeptide(L)'
;MATDRKHMILGVVSLAAFFVVLVIMFLPIFSGKNAFQAADDFFNSIAKGSSNYFETVKGLIKEEKLSDISVEVSKKADMGNNFETVLRKAGASTEAQGDKLKIKGNYSELLGKIVKDCEDGYYENTSELEKRYGMNPRIVLYTWWNLLKEMEKEFKLKKQFKEAKIANEVVAKAVEVSYNFYGIKAEKASNKFVTLLLVLVFYVFYTLWYGYGILWLFNGMGLEMKAGKKKEV
;
A
#
# COMPACT_ATOMS: atom_id res chain seq x y z
N MET A 1 -52.21 5.23 10.10
CA MET A 1 -50.75 5.03 10.22
C MET A 1 -50.45 4.99 11.72
N ALA A 2 -50.36 3.81 12.31
CA ALA A 2 -50.06 3.70 13.74
C ALA A 2 -48.55 3.83 13.91
N THR A 3 -48.09 5.04 14.22
CA THR A 3 -46.69 5.31 14.59
C THR A 3 -46.38 4.51 15.85
N ASP A 4 -45.43 3.56 15.77
CA ASP A 4 -44.91 2.92 16.97
C ASP A 4 -43.99 3.93 17.68
N ARG A 5 -44.57 4.64 18.65
CA ARG A 5 -43.90 5.69 19.41
C ARG A 5 -42.65 5.16 20.13
N LYS A 6 -42.64 3.89 20.56
CA LYS A 6 -41.51 3.30 21.28
C LYS A 6 -40.34 3.08 20.34
N HIS A 7 -40.57 2.49 19.17
CA HIS A 7 -39.53 2.30 18.16
C HIS A 7 -39.03 3.63 17.60
N MET A 8 -39.92 4.61 17.43
CA MET A 8 -39.53 5.96 17.00
C MET A 8 -38.56 6.64 17.99
N ILE A 9 -38.87 6.60 19.29
CA ILE A 9 -37.98 7.16 20.32
C ILE A 9 -36.65 6.39 20.37
N LEU A 10 -36.69 5.06 20.33
CA LEU A 10 -35.47 4.24 20.32
C LEU A 10 -34.57 4.57 19.13
N GLY A 11 -35.14 4.69 17.93
CA GLY A 11 -34.40 5.03 16.70
C GLY A 11 -33.75 6.40 16.80
N VAL A 12 -34.52 7.43 17.20
CA VAL A 12 -34.00 8.81 17.33
C VAL A 12 -32.90 8.91 18.38
N VAL A 13 -33.11 8.35 19.58
CA VAL A 13 -32.11 8.40 20.66
C VAL A 13 -30.85 7.62 20.27
N SER A 14 -31.02 6.44 19.67
CA SER A 14 -29.90 5.61 19.20
C SER A 14 -29.07 6.33 18.13
N LEU A 15 -29.72 6.93 17.14
CA LEU A 15 -29.04 7.69 16.08
C LEU A 15 -28.39 8.97 16.62
N ALA A 16 -29.05 9.69 17.53
CA ALA A 16 -28.46 10.87 18.16
C ALA A 16 -27.17 10.51 18.93
N ALA A 17 -27.22 9.45 19.74
CA ALA A 17 -26.05 8.94 20.45
C ALA A 17 -24.95 8.47 19.48
N PHE A 18 -25.32 7.80 18.38
CA PHE A 18 -24.39 7.42 17.32
C PHE A 18 -23.68 8.63 16.70
N PHE A 19 -24.43 9.69 16.36
CA PHE A 19 -23.85 10.91 15.79
C PHE A 19 -22.95 11.64 16.78
N VAL A 20 -23.26 11.63 18.08
CA VAL A 20 -22.37 12.16 19.11
C VAL A 20 -21.03 11.40 19.09
N VAL A 21 -21.07 10.07 19.07
CA VAL A 21 -19.84 9.25 18.97
C VAL A 21 -19.10 9.53 17.67
N LEU A 22 -19.80 9.65 16.54
CA LEU A 22 -19.19 9.99 15.24
C LEU A 22 -18.48 11.35 15.30
N VAL A 23 -19.11 12.37 15.87
CA VAL A 23 -18.49 13.69 16.03
C VAL A 23 -17.24 13.58 16.90
N ILE A 24 -17.30 12.86 18.02
CA ILE A 24 -16.13 12.60 18.88
C ILE A 24 -15.01 11.91 18.09
N MET A 25 -15.32 10.97 17.21
CA MET A 25 -14.32 10.30 16.36
C MET A 25 -13.63 11.24 15.39
N PHE A 26 -14.27 12.33 14.97
CA PHE A 26 -13.65 13.37 14.14
C PHE A 26 -12.81 14.38 14.92
N LEU A 27 -12.95 14.44 16.25
CA LEU A 27 -12.13 15.32 17.09
C LEU A 27 -10.67 14.81 17.17
N PRO A 28 -9.68 15.71 17.30
CA PRO A 28 -8.25 15.36 17.29
C PRO A 28 -7.76 14.80 18.65
N ILE A 29 -8.45 13.81 19.20
CA ILE A 29 -8.24 13.28 20.56
C ILE A 29 -7.02 12.32 20.62
N PHE A 30 -6.60 11.76 19.48
CA PHE A 30 -5.48 10.82 19.41
C PHE A 30 -4.17 11.53 19.05
N SER A 31 -3.59 12.26 20.01
CA SER A 31 -2.33 12.98 19.85
C SER A 31 -2.36 13.97 18.67
N GLY A 32 -3.45 14.71 18.52
CA GLY A 32 -3.66 15.66 17.41
C GLY A 32 -4.26 15.03 16.15
N LYS A 33 -4.45 13.70 16.13
CA LYS A 33 -5.13 12.98 15.05
C LYS A 33 -6.55 12.59 15.46
N ASN A 34 -7.43 12.49 14.48
CA ASN A 34 -8.76 11.93 14.71
C ASN A 34 -8.73 10.38 14.71
N ALA A 35 -9.84 9.74 15.08
CA ALA A 35 -9.89 8.28 15.20
C ALA A 35 -9.59 7.57 13.87
N PHE A 36 -9.99 8.15 12.74
CA PHE A 36 -9.77 7.59 11.41
C PHE A 36 -8.31 7.66 10.99
N GLN A 37 -7.64 8.79 11.23
CA GLN A 37 -6.21 8.95 10.97
C GLN A 37 -5.38 8.03 11.85
N ALA A 38 -5.71 7.92 13.14
CA ALA A 38 -5.01 7.01 14.04
C ALA A 38 -5.20 5.54 13.63
N ALA A 39 -6.41 5.15 13.20
CA ALA A 39 -6.66 3.83 12.66
C ALA A 39 -5.88 3.59 11.36
N ASP A 40 -5.84 4.56 10.44
CA ASP A 40 -5.10 4.46 9.18
C ASP A 40 -3.59 4.29 9.43
N ASP A 41 -2.98 5.11 10.29
CA ASP A 41 -1.57 4.95 10.67
C ASP A 41 -1.29 3.57 11.26
N PHE A 42 -2.19 3.08 12.12
CA PHE A 42 -2.09 1.78 12.76
C PHE A 42 -2.14 0.64 11.73
N PHE A 43 -3.13 0.65 10.85
CA PHE A 43 -3.26 -0.37 9.80
C PHE A 43 -2.12 -0.30 8.79
N ASN A 44 -1.67 0.90 8.39
CA ASN A 44 -0.53 1.05 7.48
C ASN A 44 0.77 0.57 8.12
N SER A 45 0.98 0.81 9.42
CA SER A 45 2.15 0.32 10.15
C SER A 45 2.19 -1.22 10.21
N ILE A 46 1.03 -1.84 10.44
CA ILE A 46 0.88 -3.30 10.44
C ILE A 46 1.05 -3.87 9.03
N ALA A 47 0.40 -3.26 8.03
CA ALA A 47 0.50 -3.67 6.64
C ALA A 47 1.96 -3.62 6.16
N LYS A 48 2.68 -2.53 6.47
CA LYS A 48 4.12 -2.44 6.23
C LYS A 48 4.86 -3.64 6.82
N GLY A 49 4.67 -3.88 8.13
CA GLY A 49 5.33 -4.98 8.84
C GLY A 49 5.04 -6.37 8.28
N SER A 50 3.84 -6.58 7.72
CA SER A 50 3.43 -7.83 7.07
C SER A 50 3.94 -7.98 5.63
N SER A 51 4.33 -6.88 4.96
CA SER A 51 4.81 -6.88 3.58
C SER A 51 6.34 -6.93 3.45
N ASN A 52 7.04 -7.34 4.50
CA ASN A 52 8.50 -7.45 4.47
C ASN A 52 8.95 -8.70 3.69
N TYR A 53 9.12 -8.56 2.38
CA TYR A 53 9.51 -9.65 1.47
C TYR A 53 10.97 -9.58 1.01
N PHE A 54 11.80 -8.73 1.61
CA PHE A 54 13.18 -8.49 1.13
C PHE A 54 14.02 -9.76 1.08
N GLU A 55 13.96 -10.61 2.12
CA GLU A 55 14.69 -11.89 2.12
C GLU A 55 14.17 -12.86 1.06
N THR A 56 12.85 -12.88 0.80
CA THR A 56 12.26 -13.68 -0.27
C THR A 56 12.78 -13.24 -1.64
N VAL A 57 12.81 -11.93 -1.90
CA VAL A 57 13.30 -11.38 -3.17
C VAL A 57 14.81 -11.59 -3.34
N LYS A 58 15.60 -11.40 -2.27
CA LYS A 58 17.05 -11.70 -2.28
C LYS A 58 17.31 -13.19 -2.56
N GLY A 59 16.53 -14.09 -1.96
CA GLY A 59 16.58 -15.53 -2.23
C GLY A 59 16.33 -15.85 -3.70
N LEU A 60 15.24 -15.31 -4.26
CA LEU A 60 14.89 -15.45 -5.68
C LEU A 60 16.02 -15.02 -6.61
N ILE A 61 16.64 -13.86 -6.36
CA ILE A 61 17.74 -13.34 -7.20
C ILE A 61 18.98 -14.24 -7.13
N LYS A 62 19.27 -14.83 -5.96
CA LYS A 62 20.42 -15.72 -5.75
C LYS A 62 20.23 -17.08 -6.40
N GLU A 63 19.05 -17.68 -6.25
CA GLU A 63 18.74 -19.01 -6.78
C GLU A 63 18.74 -19.03 -8.31
N GLU A 64 18.21 -17.98 -8.92
CA GLU A 64 17.97 -17.97 -10.37
C GLU A 64 19.21 -17.70 -11.23
N LYS A 65 20.35 -17.34 -10.60
CA LYS A 65 21.66 -17.05 -11.22
C LYS A 65 21.53 -16.38 -12.59
N LEU A 66 21.03 -15.15 -12.58
CA LEU A 66 20.67 -14.45 -13.80
C LEU A 66 21.91 -14.11 -14.62
N SER A 67 21.78 -14.26 -15.93
CA SER A 67 22.82 -13.94 -16.89
C SER A 67 23.03 -12.44 -17.04
N ASP A 68 24.13 -12.09 -17.70
CA ASP A 68 24.35 -10.72 -18.14
C ASP A 68 23.25 -10.29 -19.11
N ILE A 69 22.79 -9.06 -18.96
CA ILE A 69 21.72 -8.48 -19.76
C ILE A 69 22.24 -7.35 -20.63
N SER A 70 21.58 -7.17 -21.78
CA SER A 70 21.70 -5.99 -22.62
C SER A 70 20.29 -5.54 -22.99
N VAL A 71 19.75 -4.60 -22.22
CA VAL A 71 18.39 -4.07 -22.38
C VAL A 71 18.42 -2.63 -22.87
N GLU A 72 17.47 -2.29 -23.73
CA GLU A 72 17.22 -0.90 -24.12
C GLU A 72 16.01 -0.39 -23.35
N VAL A 73 16.18 0.66 -22.57
CA VAL A 73 15.09 1.31 -21.84
C VAL A 73 14.85 2.70 -22.40
N SER A 74 13.59 3.12 -22.52
CA SER A 74 13.25 4.45 -23.01
C SER A 74 13.51 5.51 -21.94
N LYS A 75 14.15 6.63 -22.32
CA LYS A 75 14.25 7.85 -21.53
C LYS A 75 12.98 8.68 -21.73
N LYS A 76 11.90 8.38 -21.01
CA LYS A 76 10.71 9.24 -21.04
C LYS A 76 11.03 10.63 -20.46
N ALA A 77 10.30 11.67 -20.86
CA ALA A 77 10.55 13.06 -20.42
C ALA A 77 10.48 13.26 -18.88
N ASP A 78 9.66 12.49 -18.15
CA ASP A 78 9.62 12.47 -16.67
C ASP A 78 10.81 11.72 -16.03
N MET A 79 11.61 11.03 -16.85
CA MET A 79 12.83 10.30 -16.48
C MET A 79 14.11 11.08 -16.83
N GLY A 80 14.12 12.40 -16.63
CA GLY A 80 15.27 13.28 -16.90
C GLY A 80 16.54 12.98 -16.08
N ASN A 81 17.35 14.00 -15.78
CA ASN A 81 18.69 13.92 -15.12
C ASN A 81 18.80 12.95 -13.91
N ASN A 82 17.70 12.71 -13.20
CA ASN A 82 17.62 11.80 -12.08
C ASN A 82 17.88 10.33 -12.47
N PHE A 83 17.38 9.88 -13.62
CA PHE A 83 17.49 8.48 -14.06
C PHE A 83 18.94 8.09 -14.35
N GLU A 84 19.64 8.91 -15.13
CA GLU A 84 21.06 8.70 -15.45
C GLU A 84 21.94 8.86 -14.21
N THR A 85 21.61 9.81 -13.32
CA THR A 85 22.36 10.02 -12.07
C THR A 85 22.24 8.81 -11.14
N VAL A 86 21.04 8.27 -10.95
CA VAL A 86 20.79 7.08 -10.14
C VAL A 86 21.50 5.87 -10.73
N LEU A 87 21.37 5.62 -12.03
CA LEU A 87 22.04 4.49 -12.69
C LEU A 87 23.57 4.58 -12.61
N ARG A 88 24.13 5.76 -12.87
CA ARG A 88 25.58 6.01 -12.78
C ARG A 88 26.09 5.77 -11.36
N LYS A 89 25.38 6.28 -10.34
CA LYS A 89 25.75 6.11 -8.93
C LYS A 89 25.57 4.67 -8.44
N ALA A 90 24.59 3.94 -8.99
CA ALA A 90 24.46 2.50 -8.78
C ALA A 90 25.54 1.68 -9.52
N GLY A 91 26.38 2.32 -10.34
CA GLY A 91 27.46 1.67 -11.08
C GLY A 91 26.99 0.81 -12.25
N ALA A 92 25.81 1.11 -12.83
CA ALA A 92 25.35 0.45 -14.04
C ALA A 92 26.12 0.99 -15.27
N SER A 93 26.54 0.09 -16.16
CA SER A 93 27.12 0.50 -17.45
C SER A 93 25.99 0.91 -18.39
N THR A 94 25.95 2.18 -18.74
CA THR A 94 24.88 2.76 -19.55
C THR A 94 25.44 3.47 -20.77
N GLU A 95 24.81 3.26 -21.92
CA GLU A 95 25.20 3.83 -23.21
C GLU A 95 23.98 4.56 -23.78
N ALA A 96 24.09 5.88 -23.93
CA ALA A 96 23.00 6.71 -24.44
C ALA A 96 22.83 6.50 -25.95
N GLN A 97 21.59 6.26 -26.39
CA GLN A 97 21.21 6.06 -27.79
C GLN A 97 19.98 6.92 -28.10
N GLY A 98 20.17 8.24 -28.22
CA GLY A 98 19.07 9.20 -28.38
C GLY A 98 18.08 9.11 -27.22
N ASP A 99 16.82 8.81 -27.53
CA ASP A 99 15.72 8.66 -26.55
C ASP A 99 15.73 7.32 -25.79
N LYS A 100 16.75 6.49 -26.02
CA LYS A 100 16.95 5.22 -25.31
C LYS A 100 18.26 5.22 -24.53
N LEU A 101 18.29 4.41 -23.50
CA LEU A 101 19.49 4.08 -22.73
C LEU A 101 19.70 2.57 -22.81
N LYS A 102 20.84 2.16 -23.34
CA LYS A 102 21.24 0.76 -23.35
C LYS A 102 21.97 0.46 -22.05
N ILE A 103 21.48 -0.52 -21.30
CA ILE A 103 22.04 -0.95 -20.02
C ILE A 103 22.67 -2.32 -20.22
N LYS A 104 23.95 -2.44 -19.86
CA LYS A 104 24.73 -3.68 -19.93
C LYS A 104 25.29 -4.03 -18.56
N GLY A 105 25.25 -5.30 -18.20
CA GLY A 105 25.90 -5.80 -16.99
C GLY A 105 25.19 -6.99 -16.36
N ASN A 106 25.65 -7.37 -15.17
CA ASN A 106 25.10 -8.48 -14.42
C ASN A 106 23.74 -8.12 -13.83
N TYR A 107 22.70 -8.87 -14.22
CA TYR A 107 21.33 -8.57 -13.81
C TYR A 107 21.09 -8.83 -12.32
N SER A 108 21.64 -9.93 -11.77
CA SER A 108 21.53 -10.25 -10.35
C SER A 108 22.16 -9.17 -9.47
N GLU A 109 23.32 -8.62 -9.86
CA GLU A 109 23.97 -7.52 -9.13
C GLU A 109 23.14 -6.24 -9.17
N LEU A 110 22.59 -5.88 -10.33
CA LEU A 110 21.72 -4.71 -10.46
C LEU A 110 20.48 -4.84 -9.58
N LEU A 111 19.79 -5.98 -9.65
CA LEU A 111 18.63 -6.25 -8.81
C LEU A 111 18.99 -6.25 -7.32
N GLY A 112 20.14 -6.81 -6.96
CA GLY A 112 20.63 -6.80 -5.58
C GLY A 112 20.81 -5.38 -5.03
N LYS A 113 21.36 -4.46 -5.84
CA LYS A 113 21.48 -3.04 -5.48
C LYS A 113 20.12 -2.36 -5.35
N ILE A 114 19.21 -2.57 -6.31
CA ILE A 114 17.85 -2.02 -6.26
C ILE A 114 17.12 -2.50 -5.00
N VAL A 115 17.17 -3.80 -4.71
CA VAL A 115 16.54 -4.38 -3.52
C VAL A 115 17.16 -3.80 -2.25
N LYS A 116 18.47 -3.56 -2.22
CA LYS A 116 19.13 -2.92 -1.08
C LYS A 116 18.65 -1.48 -0.87
N ASP A 117 18.54 -0.69 -1.92
CA ASP A 117 18.00 0.68 -1.82
C ASP A 117 16.55 0.69 -1.36
N CYS A 118 15.73 -0.25 -1.86
CA CYS A 118 14.36 -0.42 -1.42
C CYS A 118 14.28 -0.84 0.05
N GLU A 119 15.18 -1.72 0.49
CA GLU A 119 15.28 -2.14 1.89
C GLU A 119 15.65 -0.96 2.79
N ASP A 120 16.59 -0.11 2.36
CA ASP A 120 16.97 1.08 3.10
C ASP A 120 15.83 2.10 3.15
N GLY A 121 15.07 2.28 2.07
CA GLY A 121 13.84 3.07 2.08
C GLY A 121 12.78 2.50 3.02
N TYR A 122 12.64 1.18 3.07
CA TYR A 122 11.65 0.50 3.91
C TYR A 122 11.98 0.61 5.41
N TYR A 123 13.25 0.47 5.79
CA TYR A 123 13.68 0.59 7.18
C TYR A 123 13.99 2.02 7.61
N GLU A 124 13.58 3.02 6.82
CA GLU A 124 13.79 4.44 7.11
C GLU A 124 15.27 4.84 7.23
N ASN A 125 16.18 4.12 6.55
CA ASN A 125 17.59 4.48 6.39
C ASN A 125 17.75 5.55 5.29
N THR A 126 16.86 6.55 5.31
CA THR A 126 16.66 7.54 4.26
C THR A 126 17.88 8.46 4.12
N SER A 127 18.51 8.83 5.23
CA SER A 127 19.75 9.62 5.23
C SER A 127 20.89 8.94 4.47
N GLU A 128 20.98 7.61 4.51
CA GLU A 128 22.02 6.86 3.78
C GLU A 128 21.71 6.78 2.29
N LEU A 129 20.43 6.67 1.94
CA LEU A 129 19.97 6.70 0.56
C LEU A 129 20.15 8.10 -0.06
N GLU A 130 19.88 9.16 0.70
CA GLU A 130 20.16 10.55 0.32
C GLU A 130 21.64 10.81 0.14
N LYS A 131 22.51 10.30 1.02
CA LYS A 131 23.98 10.43 0.85
C LYS A 131 24.47 9.74 -0.41
N ARG A 132 23.99 8.52 -0.70
CA ARG A 132 24.35 7.80 -1.93
C ARG A 132 23.95 8.59 -3.16
N TYR A 133 22.68 8.98 -3.26
CA TYR A 133 22.13 9.50 -4.52
C TYR A 133 22.13 11.04 -4.63
N GLY A 134 22.26 11.76 -3.52
CA GLY A 134 22.24 13.24 -3.48
C GLY A 134 20.87 13.81 -3.81
N MET A 135 19.81 13.04 -3.56
CA MET A 135 18.44 13.35 -3.98
C MET A 135 17.44 12.66 -3.06
N ASN A 136 16.18 13.11 -3.11
CA ASN A 136 15.12 12.57 -2.27
C ASN A 136 14.95 11.04 -2.52
N PRO A 137 14.92 10.21 -1.46
CA PRO A 137 14.81 8.75 -1.58
C PRO A 137 13.60 8.28 -2.37
N ARG A 138 12.45 8.96 -2.27
CA ARG A 138 11.26 8.59 -3.04
C ARG A 138 11.50 8.73 -4.54
N ILE A 139 12.29 9.72 -4.96
CA ILE A 139 12.67 9.88 -6.37
C ILE A 139 13.55 8.70 -6.81
N VAL A 140 14.46 8.23 -5.95
CA VAL A 140 15.28 7.03 -6.24
C VAL A 140 14.41 5.79 -6.39
N LEU A 141 13.49 5.54 -5.44
CA LEU A 141 12.57 4.41 -5.50
C LEU A 141 11.65 4.46 -6.73
N TYR A 142 11.13 5.64 -7.06
CA TYR A 142 10.34 5.86 -8.28
C TYR A 142 11.16 5.63 -9.56
N THR A 143 12.44 6.01 -9.54
CA THR A 143 13.38 5.75 -10.63
C THR A 143 13.57 4.24 -10.82
N TRP A 144 13.72 3.48 -9.73
CA TRP A 144 13.79 2.01 -9.78
C TRP A 144 12.52 1.36 -10.28
N TRP A 145 11.36 1.86 -9.86
CA TRP A 145 10.08 1.39 -10.35
C TRP A 145 10.01 1.53 -11.87
N ASN A 146 10.26 2.74 -12.39
CA ASN A 146 10.23 3.00 -13.83
C ASN A 146 11.25 2.14 -14.61
N LEU A 147 12.49 2.05 -14.12
CA LEU A 147 13.53 1.23 -14.74
C LEU A 147 13.04 -0.22 -14.89
N LEU A 148 12.59 -0.84 -13.81
CA LEU A 148 12.17 -2.24 -13.83
C LEU A 148 10.91 -2.45 -14.69
N LYS A 149 9.99 -1.48 -14.73
CA LYS A 149 8.82 -1.55 -15.64
C LYS A 149 9.22 -1.50 -17.11
N GLU A 150 10.21 -0.68 -17.48
CA GLU A 150 10.71 -0.64 -18.87
C GLU A 150 11.56 -1.89 -19.19
N MET A 151 12.39 -2.37 -18.26
CA MET A 151 13.12 -3.64 -18.40
C MET A 151 12.18 -4.83 -18.58
N GLU A 152 11.09 -4.92 -17.79
CA GLU A 152 10.07 -5.95 -17.92
C GLU A 152 9.48 -5.99 -19.34
N LYS A 153 9.17 -4.83 -19.91
CA LYS A 153 8.65 -4.73 -21.29
C LYS A 153 9.68 -5.21 -22.30
N GLU A 154 10.91 -4.74 -22.19
CA GLU A 154 12.00 -5.10 -23.10
C GLU A 154 12.31 -6.62 -23.05
N PHE A 155 12.34 -7.21 -21.86
CA PHE A 155 12.51 -8.65 -21.70
C PHE A 155 11.35 -9.43 -22.34
N LYS A 156 10.11 -8.98 -22.20
CA LYS A 156 8.95 -9.60 -22.87
C LYS A 156 9.08 -9.53 -24.39
N LEU A 157 9.54 -8.41 -24.95
CA LEU A 157 9.79 -8.28 -26.39
C LEU A 157 10.87 -9.25 -26.87
N LYS A 158 11.93 -9.44 -26.06
CA LYS A 158 13.01 -10.40 -26.30
C LYS A 158 12.67 -11.85 -25.94
N LYS A 159 11.43 -12.13 -25.51
CA LYS A 159 10.96 -13.45 -25.03
C LYS A 159 11.74 -13.99 -23.81
N GLN A 160 12.40 -13.12 -23.07
CA GLN A 160 13.10 -13.38 -21.81
C GLN A 160 12.11 -13.35 -20.63
N PHE A 161 11.16 -14.29 -20.61
CA PHE A 161 10.03 -14.27 -19.67
C PHE A 161 10.46 -14.49 -18.21
N LYS A 162 11.56 -15.21 -17.99
CA LYS A 162 12.11 -15.46 -16.65
C LYS A 162 12.59 -14.15 -16.02
N GLU A 163 13.36 -13.38 -16.76
CA GLU A 163 13.92 -12.10 -16.36
C GLU A 163 12.82 -11.05 -16.17
N ALA A 164 11.82 -11.05 -17.05
CA ALA A 164 10.63 -10.20 -16.92
C ALA A 164 9.83 -10.53 -15.64
N LYS A 165 9.64 -11.81 -15.33
CA LYS A 165 8.94 -12.24 -14.10
C LYS A 165 9.68 -11.77 -12.86
N ILE A 166 10.99 -11.92 -12.82
CA ILE A 166 11.81 -11.49 -11.68
C ILE A 166 11.80 -9.96 -11.54
N ALA A 167 11.85 -9.20 -12.65
CA ALA A 167 11.69 -7.74 -12.60
C ALA A 167 10.37 -7.35 -11.91
N ASN A 168 9.28 -8.01 -12.31
CA ASN A 168 7.94 -7.76 -11.77
C ASN A 168 7.85 -8.14 -10.28
N GLU A 169 8.41 -9.28 -9.88
CA GLU A 169 8.48 -9.68 -8.47
C GLU A 169 9.26 -8.66 -7.62
N VAL A 170 10.38 -8.15 -8.11
CA VAL A 170 11.16 -7.10 -7.42
C VAL A 170 10.36 -5.80 -7.32
N VAL A 171 9.65 -5.41 -8.38
CA VAL A 171 8.74 -4.24 -8.34
C VAL A 171 7.69 -4.40 -7.25
N ALA A 172 6.92 -5.49 -7.29
CA ALA A 172 5.77 -5.69 -6.42
C ALA A 172 6.17 -5.88 -4.95
N LYS A 173 7.27 -6.62 -4.69
CA LYS A 173 7.65 -7.05 -3.34
C LYS A 173 8.75 -6.22 -2.68
N ALA A 174 9.49 -5.43 -3.43
CA ALA A 174 10.52 -4.55 -2.88
C ALA A 174 10.24 -3.07 -3.16
N VAL A 175 10.08 -2.69 -4.44
CA VAL A 175 9.99 -1.27 -4.82
C VAL A 175 8.68 -0.65 -4.35
N GLU A 176 7.54 -1.26 -4.69
CA GLU A 176 6.21 -0.74 -4.33
C GLU A 176 5.99 -0.77 -2.82
N VAL A 177 6.44 -1.83 -2.14
CA VAL A 177 6.38 -1.90 -0.67
C VAL A 177 7.19 -0.77 -0.04
N SER A 178 8.42 -0.54 -0.50
CA SER A 178 9.27 0.53 0.02
C SER A 178 8.68 1.92 -0.25
N TYR A 179 8.18 2.16 -1.47
CA TYR A 179 7.64 3.45 -1.88
C TYR A 179 6.32 3.78 -1.18
N ASN A 180 5.37 2.82 -1.12
CA ASN A 180 4.03 3.03 -0.58
C ASN A 180 4.06 3.22 0.94
N PHE A 181 4.95 2.52 1.64
CA PHE A 181 5.08 2.62 3.09
C PHE A 181 6.23 3.53 3.54
N TYR A 182 6.72 4.40 2.66
CA TYR A 182 7.80 5.32 2.97
C TYR A 182 7.41 6.31 4.09
N GLY A 183 8.23 6.42 5.13
CA GLY A 183 7.97 7.29 6.29
C GLY A 183 7.07 6.65 7.35
N ILE A 184 6.62 5.41 7.15
CA ILE A 184 5.72 4.70 8.09
C ILE A 184 6.55 3.73 8.93
N LYS A 185 6.33 3.70 10.24
CA LYS A 185 7.04 2.77 11.11
C LYS A 185 6.44 1.37 11.01
N ALA A 186 7.24 0.37 10.68
CA ALA A 186 6.76 -1.01 10.61
C ALA A 186 6.43 -1.55 12.01
N GLU A 187 5.24 -2.14 12.16
CA GLU A 187 4.83 -2.84 13.37
C GLU A 187 4.37 -4.26 13.04
N LYS A 188 4.67 -5.23 13.92
CA LYS A 188 4.20 -6.60 13.74
C LYS A 188 2.75 -6.74 14.21
N ALA A 189 1.89 -7.28 13.35
CA ALA A 189 0.49 -7.58 13.68
C ALA A 189 0.36 -8.40 14.98
N SER A 190 1.23 -9.39 15.18
CA SER A 190 1.25 -10.25 16.37
C SER A 190 1.39 -9.47 17.67
N ASN A 191 2.12 -8.34 17.64
CA ASN A 191 2.38 -7.53 18.82
C ASN A 191 1.22 -6.55 19.11
N LYS A 192 0.27 -6.40 18.19
CA LYS A 192 -0.87 -5.49 18.26
C LYS A 192 -2.22 -6.22 18.22
N PHE A 193 -2.22 -7.52 18.48
CA PHE A 193 -3.41 -8.37 18.39
C PHE A 193 -4.60 -7.82 19.20
N VAL A 194 -4.37 -7.36 20.43
CA VAL A 194 -5.42 -6.80 21.29
C VAL A 194 -6.04 -5.56 20.66
N THR A 195 -5.22 -4.65 20.12
CA THR A 195 -5.69 -3.43 19.44
C THR A 195 -6.46 -3.77 18.16
N LEU A 196 -5.96 -4.71 17.36
CA LEU A 196 -6.66 -5.21 16.16
C LEU A 196 -8.03 -5.77 16.51
N LEU A 197 -8.12 -6.62 17.53
CA LEU A 197 -9.37 -7.20 18.00
C LEU A 197 -10.36 -6.12 18.45
N LEU A 198 -9.88 -5.14 19.23
CA LEU A 198 -10.71 -4.05 19.74
C LEU A 198 -11.26 -3.20 18.60
N VAL A 199 -10.43 -2.82 17.62
CA VAL A 199 -10.88 -2.04 16.45
C VAL A 199 -11.90 -2.81 15.62
N LEU A 200 -11.69 -4.13 15.44
CA LEU A 200 -12.63 -4.98 14.72
C LEU A 200 -13.97 -5.09 15.44
N VAL A 201 -13.95 -5.37 16.75
CA VAL A 201 -15.16 -5.44 17.59
C VAL A 201 -15.88 -4.10 17.53
N PHE A 202 -15.17 -2.99 17.75
CA PHE A 202 -15.74 -1.65 17.65
C PHE A 202 -16.39 -1.42 16.28
N TYR A 203 -15.72 -1.73 15.18
CA TYR A 203 -16.26 -1.58 13.83
C TYR A 203 -17.57 -2.34 13.61
N VAL A 204 -17.62 -3.62 14.02
CA VAL A 204 -18.82 -4.45 13.88
C VAL A 204 -19.96 -3.91 14.74
N PHE A 205 -19.70 -3.61 16.01
CA PHE A 205 -20.73 -3.05 16.89
C PHE A 205 -21.22 -1.69 16.40
N TYR A 206 -20.31 -0.80 15.99
CA TYR A 206 -20.62 0.54 15.50
C TYR A 206 -21.48 0.50 14.23
N THR A 207 -21.14 -0.35 13.26
CA THR A 207 -21.90 -0.51 12.01
C THR A 207 -23.28 -1.13 12.25
N LEU A 208 -23.37 -2.15 13.10
CA LEU A 208 -24.66 -2.75 13.49
C LEU A 208 -25.52 -1.76 14.27
N TRP A 209 -24.93 -0.99 15.19
CA TRP A 209 -25.63 0.01 15.99
C TRP A 209 -26.32 1.05 15.10
N TYR A 210 -25.61 1.56 14.09
CA TYR A 210 -26.20 2.45 13.09
C TYR A 210 -27.38 1.78 12.35
N GLY A 211 -27.18 0.56 11.88
CA GLY A 211 -28.21 -0.21 11.17
C GLY A 211 -29.48 -0.42 12.00
N TYR A 212 -29.35 -0.83 13.27
CA TYR A 212 -30.47 -0.98 14.18
C TYR A 212 -31.16 0.36 14.51
N GLY A 213 -30.39 1.45 14.63
CA GLY A 213 -30.94 2.80 14.79
C GLY A 213 -31.87 3.20 13.64
N ILE A 214 -31.44 2.97 12.40
CA ILE A 214 -32.27 3.18 11.20
C ILE A 214 -33.49 2.26 11.19
N LEU A 215 -33.28 0.96 11.48
CA LEU A 215 -34.37 -0.02 11.49
C LEU A 215 -35.48 0.37 12.47
N TRP A 216 -35.12 0.78 13.69
CA TRP A 216 -36.10 1.23 14.68
C TRP A 216 -36.79 2.52 14.25
N LEU A 217 -36.07 3.45 13.61
CA LEU A 217 -36.67 4.67 13.06
C LEU A 217 -37.73 4.31 12.00
N PHE A 218 -37.40 3.40 11.07
CA PHE A 218 -38.31 2.95 10.01
C PHE A 218 -39.53 2.21 10.56
N ASN A 219 -39.33 1.31 11.53
CA ASN A 219 -40.43 0.65 12.22
C ASN A 219 -41.34 1.66 12.96
N GLY A 220 -40.75 2.66 13.61
CA GLY A 220 -41.47 3.76 14.25
C GLY A 220 -42.34 4.56 13.28
N MET A 221 -41.87 4.77 12.05
CA MET A 221 -42.63 5.40 10.97
C MET A 221 -43.66 4.47 10.31
N GLY A 222 -43.74 3.20 10.72
CA GLY A 222 -44.66 2.22 10.13
C GLY A 222 -44.17 1.61 8.81
N LEU A 223 -42.90 1.80 8.45
CA LEU A 223 -42.23 1.16 7.32
C LEU A 223 -41.67 -0.22 7.74
N GLU A 224 -42.50 -1.03 8.40
CA GLU A 224 -42.11 -2.35 8.86
C GLU A 224 -42.01 -3.34 7.68
N MET A 225 -40.90 -4.06 7.58
CA MET A 225 -40.78 -5.21 6.67
C MET A 225 -41.60 -6.38 7.23
N LYS A 226 -42.89 -6.45 6.91
CA LYS A 226 -43.71 -7.64 7.17
C LYS A 226 -43.54 -8.63 6.02
N ALA A 227 -43.24 -9.89 6.34
CA ALA A 227 -43.28 -10.95 5.34
C ALA A 227 -44.67 -10.96 4.67
N GLY A 228 -44.71 -10.92 3.34
CA GLY A 228 -45.97 -10.95 2.59
C GLY A 228 -46.75 -12.21 2.96
N LYS A 229 -47.96 -12.07 3.49
CA LYS A 229 -48.86 -13.22 3.67
C LYS A 229 -49.11 -13.82 2.29
N LYS A 230 -48.69 -15.07 2.07
CA LYS A 230 -49.19 -15.87 0.93
C LYS A 230 -50.71 -15.88 1.05
N LYS A 231 -51.42 -15.30 0.07
CA LYS A 231 -52.84 -15.60 -0.12
C LYS A 231 -52.89 -17.02 -0.66
N GLU A 232 -53.31 -17.97 0.17
CA GLU A 232 -53.79 -19.25 -0.35
C GLU A 232 -55.05 -18.96 -1.17
N VAL A 233 -55.03 -19.40 -2.42
CA VAL A 233 -56.14 -19.31 -3.39
C VAL A 233 -56.90 -20.61 -3.35
#